data_AF-A0A939L7Z2-F1
#
_entry.id   AF-A0A939L7Z2-F1
#
_cell.length_a   1.000
_cell.length_b   1.000
_cell.length_c   1.000
_cell.angle_alpha   90.00
_cell.angle_beta   90.00
_cell.angle_gamma   90.00
#
_symmetry.space_group_name_H-M   'P 1'
#
loop_
_entity.id
_entity.type
_entity.pdbx_description
1 polymer ?
#
loop_
_entity_poly.entity_id
_entity_poly.type
_entity_poly.pdbx_seq_one_letter_code
_entity_poly.pdbx_strand_id
1 'polypeptide(L)'
;MSHHPPDDRRSPEQLVAAGILRRHPDDRPHRALGRSPIGYVSTPLWTELTALAIAPSAAEATATALLRAIADRAADAALSPGNEGAPRDDLYVTDPAHIGPHRRAVWFQRSGPGGPITAAFAP
;
A
#
# COMPACT_ATOMS: atom_id res chain seq x y z
N MET A 1 13.04 -8.90 -14.42
CA MET A 1 13.01 -9.77 -13.23
C MET A 1 11.61 -9.65 -12.67
N SER A 2 10.88 -10.75 -12.54
CA SER A 2 9.50 -10.73 -12.06
C SER A 2 9.49 -10.33 -10.59
N HIS A 3 9.06 -9.10 -10.30
CA HIS A 3 8.95 -8.56 -8.95
C HIS A 3 7.62 -8.99 -8.31
N HIS A 4 7.35 -10.30 -8.26
CA HIS A 4 6.24 -10.81 -7.47
C HIS A 4 6.66 -10.70 -5.99
N PRO A 5 5.87 -10.07 -5.11
CA PRO A 5 6.16 -10.14 -3.67
C PRO A 5 6.22 -11.61 -3.25
N PRO A 6 7.13 -11.99 -2.32
CA PRO A 6 7.17 -13.35 -1.81
C PRO A 6 5.78 -13.74 -1.32
N ASP A 7 5.35 -14.93 -1.70
CA ASP A 7 4.06 -15.51 -1.35
C ASP A 7 4.07 -15.87 0.15
N ASP A 8 3.95 -14.84 0.98
CA ASP A 8 3.87 -14.98 2.42
C ASP A 8 2.51 -15.62 2.72
N ARG A 9 2.51 -16.95 2.89
CA ARG A 9 1.30 -17.77 3.12
C ARG A 9 0.54 -17.39 4.40
N ARG A 10 1.05 -16.46 5.19
CA ARG A 10 0.39 -15.92 6.37
C ARG A 10 -0.75 -15.00 5.92
N SER A 11 -1.93 -15.23 6.48
CA SER A 11 -3.07 -14.32 6.32
C SER A 11 -2.73 -12.90 6.82
N PRO A 12 -3.36 -11.84 6.28
CA PRO A 12 -3.15 -10.47 6.76
C PRO A 12 -3.30 -10.33 8.28
N GLU A 13 -4.23 -11.06 8.86
CA GLU A 13 -4.49 -11.07 10.30
C GLU A 13 -3.33 -11.66 11.13
N GLN A 14 -2.67 -12.71 10.62
CA GLN A 14 -1.45 -13.23 11.24
C GLN A 14 -0.30 -12.22 11.16
N LEU A 15 -0.22 -11.45 10.08
CA LEU A 15 0.77 -10.39 9.92
C LEU A 15 0.48 -9.18 10.81
N VAL A 16 -0.79 -8.86 11.06
CA VAL A 16 -1.22 -7.87 12.07
C VAL A 16 -0.82 -8.33 13.47
N ALA A 17 -1.10 -9.59 13.82
CA ALA A 17 -0.72 -10.14 15.11
C ALA A 17 0.81 -10.16 15.33
N ALA A 18 1.58 -10.31 14.24
CA ALA A 18 3.05 -10.24 14.27
C ALA A 18 3.60 -8.80 14.26
N GLY A 19 2.76 -7.76 14.21
CA GLY A 19 3.17 -6.36 14.14
C GLY A 19 3.79 -5.93 12.80
N ILE A 20 3.68 -6.76 11.76
CA ILE A 20 4.19 -6.48 10.41
C ILE A 20 3.22 -5.58 9.64
N LEU A 21 1.92 -5.85 9.77
CA LEU A 21 0.85 -5.03 9.22
C LEU A 21 0.06 -4.35 10.33
N ARG A 22 -0.67 -3.31 9.95
CA ARG A 22 -1.68 -2.65 10.76
C ARG A 22 -2.99 -2.67 9.99
N ARG A 23 -4.11 -2.86 10.70
CA ARG A 23 -5.44 -2.60 10.12
C ARG A 23 -5.57 -1.10 9.86
N HIS A 24 -6.08 -0.75 8.70
CA HIS A 24 -6.37 0.63 8.35
C HIS A 24 -7.88 0.85 8.44
N PRO A 25 -8.36 1.82 9.24
CA PRO A 25 -9.80 2.01 9.47
C PRO A 25 -10.53 2.65 8.29
N ASP A 26 -9.84 2.92 7.18
CA ASP A 26 -10.44 3.54 6.00
C ASP A 26 -11.06 2.51 5.07
N ASP A 27 -12.35 2.26 5.27
CA ASP A 27 -13.13 1.36 4.42
C ASP A 27 -13.59 2.02 3.11
N ARG A 28 -13.14 3.24 2.79
CA ARG A 28 -13.56 3.91 1.55
C ARG A 28 -12.89 3.27 0.33
N PRO A 29 -13.66 2.89 -0.70
CA PRO A 29 -13.10 2.31 -1.91
C PRO A 29 -12.29 3.34 -2.71
N HIS A 30 -11.11 2.94 -3.17
CA HIS A 30 -10.23 3.77 -4.00
C HIS A 30 -10.41 3.47 -5.48
N ARG A 31 -10.77 4.48 -6.27
CA ARG A 31 -11.01 4.31 -7.71
C ARG A 31 -9.77 3.81 -8.46
N ALA A 32 -8.59 4.32 -8.11
CA ALA A 32 -7.31 3.92 -8.71
C ALA A 32 -6.92 2.47 -8.38
N LEU A 33 -7.48 1.91 -7.29
CA LEU A 33 -7.21 0.54 -6.82
C LEU A 33 -8.38 -0.40 -7.15
N GLY A 34 -8.96 -0.25 -8.34
CA GLY A 34 -10.10 -1.07 -8.79
C GLY A 34 -11.32 -1.03 -7.86
N ARG A 35 -11.56 0.12 -7.21
CA ARG A 35 -12.64 0.33 -6.21
C ARG A 35 -12.54 -0.53 -4.95
N SER A 36 -11.35 -0.99 -4.56
CA SER A 36 -11.17 -1.61 -3.25
C SER A 36 -10.70 -0.63 -2.18
N PRO A 37 -11.07 -0.87 -0.91
CA PRO A 37 -10.53 -0.12 0.22
C PRO A 37 -9.10 -0.58 0.55
N ILE A 38 -8.34 0.28 1.21
CA ILE A 38 -7.07 -0.09 1.83
C ILE A 38 -7.37 -0.63 3.22
N GLY A 39 -7.35 -1.94 3.38
CA GLY A 39 -7.65 -2.59 4.67
C GLY A 39 -6.43 -2.76 5.56
N TYR A 40 -5.23 -2.79 4.97
CA TYR A 40 -3.98 -3.01 5.70
C TYR A 40 -2.86 -2.12 5.22
N VAL A 41 -1.98 -1.73 6.13
CA VAL A 41 -0.76 -0.96 5.83
C VAL A 41 0.41 -1.58 6.58
N SER A 42 1.54 -1.77 5.90
CA SER A 42 2.76 -2.25 6.56
C SER A 42 3.23 -1.27 7.63
N THR A 43 3.71 -1.80 8.76
CA THR A 43 4.22 -1.00 9.87
C THR A 43 5.32 -0.02 9.43
N PRO A 44 6.31 -0.40 8.61
CA PRO A 44 7.33 0.54 8.14
C PRO A 44 6.76 1.71 7.33
N LEU A 45 5.82 1.45 6.42
CA LEU A 45 5.17 2.52 5.64
C LEU A 45 4.38 3.46 6.56
N TRP A 46 3.60 2.90 7.49
CA TRP A 46 2.82 3.70 8.42
C TRP A 46 3.70 4.60 9.29
N THR A 47 4.80 4.06 9.83
CA THR A 47 5.76 4.82 10.63
C THR A 47 6.28 6.03 9.86
N GLU A 48 6.78 5.83 8.64
CA GLU A 48 7.30 6.93 7.82
C GLU A 48 6.24 7.98 7.48
N LEU A 49 5.01 7.56 7.17
CA LEU A 49 3.91 8.49 6.88
C LEU A 49 3.50 9.31 8.11
N THR A 50 3.45 8.68 9.30
CA THR A 50 3.13 9.38 10.54
C THR A 50 4.23 10.34 10.98
N ALA A 51 5.49 10.03 10.68
CA ALA A 51 6.64 10.90 11.00
C ALA A 51 6.63 12.23 10.22
N LEU A 52 5.86 12.32 9.13
CA LEU A 52 5.67 13.54 8.35
C LEU A 52 4.68 14.53 9.00
N ALA A 53 3.99 14.14 10.07
CA ALA A 53 3.05 15.01 10.75
C ALA A 53 3.77 16.07 11.60
N ILE A 54 3.23 17.29 11.56
CA ILE A 54 3.77 18.44 12.30
C ILE A 54 3.57 18.29 13.82
N ALA A 55 2.59 17.49 14.25
CA ALA A 55 2.28 17.22 15.65
C ALA A 55 1.79 15.77 15.86
N PRO A 56 2.05 15.15 17.03
CA PRO A 56 1.62 13.78 17.29
C PRO A 56 0.11 13.56 17.19
N SER A 57 -0.70 14.54 17.60
CA SER A 57 -2.17 14.47 17.53
C SER A 57 -2.70 14.47 16.10
N ALA A 58 -1.90 14.89 15.11
CA ALA A 58 -2.27 14.89 13.69
C ALA A 58 -1.73 13.66 12.93
N ALA A 59 -0.88 12.83 13.56
CA ALA A 59 -0.12 11.77 12.90
C ALA A 59 -0.98 10.82 12.06
N GLU A 60 -2.07 10.30 12.64
CA GLU A 60 -2.97 9.36 11.97
C GLU A 60 -3.75 10.02 10.82
N ALA A 61 -4.24 11.23 11.01
CA ALA A 61 -4.95 11.98 9.98
C ALA A 61 -4.02 12.33 8.80
N THR A 62 -2.79 12.77 9.09
CA THR A 62 -1.76 13.03 8.09
C THR A 62 -1.39 11.76 7.33
N ALA A 63 -1.11 10.66 8.03
CA ALA A 63 -0.74 9.40 7.40
C ALA A 63 -1.85 8.87 6.49
N THR A 64 -3.11 8.94 6.95
CA THR A 64 -4.29 8.57 6.15
C THR A 64 -4.41 9.44 4.90
N ALA A 65 -4.32 10.76 5.04
CA ALA A 65 -4.42 11.69 3.90
C ALA A 65 -3.31 11.47 2.88
N LEU A 66 -2.07 11.28 3.33
CA LEU A 66 -0.92 11.00 2.47
C LEU A 66 -1.07 9.65 1.77
N LEU A 67 -1.50 8.62 2.49
CA LEU A 67 -1.72 7.29 1.91
C LEU A 67 -2.78 7.35 0.80
N ARG A 68 -3.88 8.07 1.00
CA ARG A 68 -4.89 8.29 -0.05
C ARG A 68 -4.31 9.01 -1.27
N ALA A 69 -3.55 10.09 -1.06
CA ALA A 69 -2.93 10.84 -2.15
C ALA A 69 -1.92 10.00 -2.95
N ILE A 70 -1.20 9.10 -2.27
CA ILE A 70 -0.31 8.12 -2.91
C ILE A 70 -1.14 7.10 -3.71
N ALA A 71 -2.21 6.56 -3.12
CA ALA A 71 -3.10 5.60 -3.78
C ALA A 71 -3.77 6.18 -5.04
N ASP A 72 -4.14 7.46 -5.03
CA ASP A 72 -4.71 8.15 -6.20
C ASP A 72 -3.74 8.24 -7.39
N ARG A 73 -2.44 8.07 -7.15
CA ARG A 73 -1.38 8.03 -8.17
C ARG A 73 -0.92 6.61 -8.52
N ALA A 74 -1.52 5.59 -7.92
CA ALA A 74 -1.17 4.21 -8.24
C ALA A 74 -1.70 3.83 -9.62
N ALA A 75 -0.88 3.13 -10.39
CA ALA A 75 -1.26 2.51 -11.65
C ALA A 75 -1.18 0.99 -11.51
N ASP A 76 -2.00 0.27 -12.26
CA ASP A 76 -1.90 -1.19 -12.34
C ASP A 76 -0.50 -1.55 -12.85
N ALA A 77 0.20 -2.41 -12.09
CA ALA A 77 1.56 -2.80 -12.39
C ALA A 77 1.68 -3.49 -13.76
N ALA A 78 0.63 -4.18 -14.22
CA ALA A 78 0.58 -4.82 -15.53
C ALA A 78 0.56 -3.82 -16.70
N LEU A 79 0.30 -2.53 -16.43
CA LEU A 79 0.37 -1.46 -17.43
C LEU A 79 1.77 -0.85 -17.53
N SER A 80 2.70 -1.21 -16.64
CA SER A 80 4.08 -0.75 -16.70
C SER A 80 4.88 -1.56 -17.71
N PRO A 81 5.71 -0.92 -18.58
CA PRO A 81 6.55 -1.64 -19.53
C PRO A 81 7.46 -2.67 -18.83
N GLY A 82 7.48 -3.91 -19.33
CA GLY A 82 8.26 -5.01 -18.76
C GLY A 82 7.59 -5.75 -17.60
N ASN A 83 6.36 -5.38 -17.23
CA ASN A 83 5.53 -6.04 -16.22
C ASN A 83 4.24 -6.61 -16.81
N GLU A 84 4.18 -6.87 -18.12
CA GLU A 84 2.96 -7.31 -18.81
C GLU A 84 2.40 -8.64 -18.28
N GLY A 85 3.25 -9.45 -17.62
CA GLY A 85 2.88 -10.69 -16.94
C GLY A 85 2.41 -10.54 -15.48
N ALA A 86 2.34 -9.32 -14.94
CA ALA A 86 1.81 -9.08 -13.60
C ALA A 86 0.29 -9.36 -13.55
N PRO A 87 -0.23 -9.86 -12.42
CA PRO A 87 -1.66 -10.10 -12.28
C PRO A 87 -2.41 -8.77 -12.33
N ARG A 88 -3.20 -8.58 -13.39
CA ARG A 88 -4.03 -7.39 -13.59
C ARG A 88 -5.00 -7.23 -12.43
N ASP A 89 -5.23 -5.97 -12.06
CA ASP A 89 -6.09 -5.54 -10.98
C ASP A 89 -5.69 -6.05 -9.57
N ASP A 90 -4.61 -6.82 -9.43
CA ASP A 90 -4.18 -7.38 -8.15
C ASP A 90 -2.95 -6.67 -7.56
N LEU A 91 -2.18 -5.96 -8.38
CA LEU A 91 -1.03 -5.18 -7.94
C LEU A 91 -1.04 -3.80 -8.59
N TYR A 92 -1.08 -2.76 -7.75
CA TYR A 92 -0.93 -1.38 -8.17
C TYR A 92 0.36 -0.80 -7.58
N VAL A 93 1.07 0.00 -8.37
CA VAL A 93 2.35 0.60 -7.99
C VAL A 93 2.32 2.10 -8.26
N THR A 94 2.95 2.87 -7.38
CA THR A 94 3.19 4.29 -7.62
C THR A 94 4.57 4.51 -8.21
N ASP A 95 4.73 5.64 -8.89
CA ASP A 95 6.08 6.18 -9.10
C ASP A 95 6.80 6.39 -7.74
N PRO A 96 8.12 6.23 -7.68
CA PRO A 96 8.87 6.49 -6.46
C PRO A 96 8.74 7.95 -6.01
N ALA A 97 8.34 8.15 -4.76
CA ALA A 97 8.19 9.45 -4.11
C ALA A 97 9.06 9.53 -2.85
N HIS A 98 9.38 10.76 -2.41
CA HIS A 98 10.07 10.95 -1.13
C HIS A 98 9.10 10.71 0.02
N ILE A 99 9.34 9.63 0.75
CA ILE A 99 8.61 9.24 1.95
C ILE A 99 9.67 9.05 3.03
N GLY A 100 9.73 9.99 3.98
CA GLY A 100 10.84 10.11 4.90
C GLY A 100 12.15 10.45 4.16
N PRO A 101 13.31 9.88 4.57
CA PRO A 101 14.60 10.20 3.98
C PRO A 101 14.86 9.54 2.61
N HIS A 102 13.96 8.67 2.15
CA HIS A 102 14.19 7.84 0.97
C HIS A 102 13.16 8.06 -0.12
N ARG A 103 13.58 7.90 -1.39
CA ARG A 103 12.69 7.86 -2.54
C ARG A 103 12.27 6.42 -2.80
N ARG A 104 11.01 6.07 -2.52
CA ARG A 104 10.50 4.70 -2.57
C ARG A 104 9.15 4.65 -3.28
N ALA A 105 8.90 3.56 -3.99
CA ALA A 105 7.56 3.24 -4.50
C ALA A 105 6.71 2.58 -3.43
N VAL A 106 5.39 2.79 -3.49
CA VAL A 106 4.42 2.08 -2.67
C VAL A 106 3.69 1.08 -3.56
N TRP A 107 3.60 -0.15 -3.06
CA TRP A 107 2.81 -1.22 -3.65
C TRP A 107 1.48 -1.33 -2.91
N PHE A 108 0.44 -1.58 -3.69
CA PHE A 108 -0.93 -1.82 -3.24
C PHE A 108 -1.34 -3.19 -3.78
N GLN A 109 -1.27 -4.21 -2.94
CA GLN A 109 -1.59 -5.58 -3.31
C GLN A 109 -2.99 -5.96 -2.85
N ARG A 110 -3.80 -6.47 -3.77
CA ARG A 110 -5.12 -7.02 -3.48
C ARG A 110 -4.98 -8.44 -2.95
N SER A 111 -5.78 -8.76 -1.94
CA SER A 111 -5.86 -10.12 -1.35
C SER A 111 -6.64 -11.13 -2.20
N GLY A 112 -7.34 -10.68 -3.24
CA GLY A 112 -8.18 -11.46 -4.14
C GLY A 112 -9.31 -10.60 -4.73
N PRO A 113 -10.12 -11.10 -5.69
CA PRO A 113 -11.13 -10.31 -6.38
C PRO A 113 -12.07 -9.56 -5.42
N GLY A 114 -12.11 -8.23 -5.52
CA GLY A 114 -12.92 -7.36 -4.64
C GLY A 114 -12.46 -7.28 -3.18
N GLY A 115 -11.37 -7.96 -2.81
CA GLY A 115 -10.83 -7.97 -1.45
C GLY A 115 -10.13 -6.66 -1.05
N PRO A 116 -9.78 -6.51 0.23
CA PRO A 116 -9.02 -5.37 0.73
C PRO A 116 -7.60 -5.32 0.14
N ILE A 117 -7.09 -4.10 0.04
CA ILE A 117 -5.72 -3.81 -0.37
C ILE A 117 -4.79 -3.76 0.86
N THR A 118 -3.59 -4.30 0.69
CA THR A 118 -2.45 -4.10 1.58
C THR A 118 -1.48 -3.11 0.94
N ALA A 119 -1.19 -2.01 1.63
CA ALA A 119 -0.20 -1.02 1.21
C ALA A 119 1.16 -1.25 1.89
N ALA A 120 2.24 -1.32 1.11
CA ALA A 120 3.59 -1.49 1.64
C ALA A 120 4.62 -0.77 0.75
N PHE A 121 5.82 -0.53 1.26
CA PHE A 121 6.91 -0.15 0.37
C PHE A 121 7.23 -1.31 -0.58
N ALA A 122 7.60 -0.98 -1.82
CA ALA A 122 8.17 -1.96 -2.74
C ALA A 122 9.41 -2.63 -2.11
N PRO A 123 9.60 -3.95 -2.30
CA PRO A 123 10.76 -4.70 -1.84
C PRO A 123 12.05 -4.28 -2.55
#